data_AF-A0A9D1FH93-F1
#
_entry.id   AF-A0A9D1FH93-F1
#
_cell.length_a   1.000
_cell.length_b   1.000
_cell.length_c   1.000
_cell.angle_alpha   90.00
_cell.angle_beta   90.00
_cell.angle_gamma   90.00
#
_symmetry.space_group_name_H-M   'P 1'
#
loop_
_entity.id
_entity.type
_entity.pdbx_description
1 polymer ?
#
loop_
_entity_poly.entity_id
_entity_poly.type
_entity_poly.pdbx_seq_one_letter_code
_entity_poly.pdbx_strand_id
1 'polypeptide(L)'
;MKKLYLLFCIVFFICFTFNTTIAGGYEKITSNAKISAAISALETVDRNDVIAILSGRNSTGKPIRVMFRNLAIYGCTQCEAFTAKTRGGDLVIYINEEHKDAPVETLACLIAHESQHHTFTNTRAEELRAWVSETTTWNAFVRKNRSVAYLNHPLVKRENYISKLYVRQNGVDNIRQLIAKNPVYANLEK
;
A
#
# COMPACT_ATOMS: atom_id res chain seq x y z
N MET A 1 -10.09 -64.25 31.76
CA MET A 1 -9.11 -64.45 30.66
C MET A 1 -8.88 -63.12 29.99
N LYS A 2 -7.61 -62.67 29.97
CA LYS A 2 -7.10 -61.40 29.41
C LYS A 2 -7.06 -61.43 27.88
N LYS A 3 -7.46 -60.35 27.19
CA LYS A 3 -6.95 -59.80 25.90
C LYS A 3 -7.54 -58.37 25.77
N LEU A 4 -6.88 -57.27 26.13
CA LEU A 4 -5.78 -56.51 25.49
C LEU A 4 -6.08 -56.04 24.04
N TYR A 5 -5.61 -54.81 23.74
CA TYR A 5 -5.55 -54.06 22.47
C TYR A 5 -6.78 -53.18 22.16
N LEU A 6 -6.70 -51.90 21.83
CA LEU A 6 -5.58 -51.02 21.52
C LEU A 6 -6.02 -49.56 21.71
N LEU A 7 -5.22 -48.78 22.41
CA LEU A 7 -5.30 -47.32 22.54
C LEU A 7 -5.05 -46.67 21.17
N PHE A 8 -5.97 -45.86 20.66
CA PHE A 8 -5.70 -44.99 19.52
C PHE A 8 -6.10 -43.55 19.87
N CYS A 9 -5.16 -42.87 20.55
CA CYS A 9 -5.19 -41.42 20.75
C CYS A 9 -4.92 -40.73 19.41
N ILE A 10 -5.96 -40.28 18.71
CA ILE A 10 -5.80 -39.29 17.64
C ILE A 10 -5.95 -37.92 18.28
N VAL A 11 -4.83 -37.38 18.75
CA VAL A 11 -4.72 -35.95 19.02
C VAL A 11 -4.60 -35.26 17.67
N PHE A 12 -5.71 -34.73 17.18
CA PHE A 12 -5.74 -33.89 15.99
C PHE A 12 -5.12 -32.53 16.37
N PHE A 13 -3.80 -32.42 16.28
CA PHE A 13 -3.11 -31.13 16.35
C PHE A 13 -3.46 -30.34 15.09
N ILE A 14 -4.51 -29.53 15.17
CA ILE A 14 -4.72 -28.46 14.20
C ILE A 14 -3.62 -27.43 14.49
N CYS A 15 -2.52 -27.51 13.74
CA CYS A 15 -1.56 -26.43 13.63
C CYS A 15 -2.28 -25.24 12.99
N PHE A 16 -2.90 -24.38 13.80
CA PHE A 16 -3.16 -23.01 13.42
C PHE A 16 -1.80 -22.34 13.22
N THR A 17 -1.34 -22.26 11.97
CA THR A 17 -0.25 -21.36 11.60
C THR A 17 -0.78 -19.95 11.71
N PHE A 18 -0.66 -19.36 12.89
CA PHE A 18 -0.65 -17.92 12.99
C PHE A 18 0.58 -17.44 12.21
N ASN A 19 0.36 -16.88 11.02
CA ASN A 19 1.35 -16.03 10.39
C ASN A 19 1.44 -14.75 11.24
N THR A 20 2.10 -14.82 12.38
CA THR A 20 2.56 -13.62 13.08
C THR A 20 3.68 -13.03 12.23
N THR A 21 3.31 -12.16 11.29
CA THR A 21 4.24 -11.19 10.72
C THR A 21 4.83 -10.40 11.89
N ILE A 22 6.12 -10.58 12.11
CA ILE A 22 6.89 -9.89 13.15
C ILE A 22 6.77 -8.39 12.88
N ALA A 23 6.01 -7.69 13.73
CA ALA A 23 5.87 -6.24 13.72
C ALA A 23 7.09 -5.60 14.41
N GLY A 24 8.30 -5.83 13.88
CA GLY A 24 9.52 -5.22 14.36
C GLY A 24 10.12 -4.32 13.29
N GLY A 25 10.24 -3.02 13.56
CA GLY A 25 11.02 -2.08 12.74
C GLY A 25 10.27 -0.84 12.22
N TYR A 26 8.94 -0.80 12.34
CA TYR A 26 8.12 0.29 11.79
C TYR A 26 7.30 1.05 12.84
N GLU A 27 7.64 0.96 14.11
CA GLU A 27 6.83 1.52 15.23
C GLU A 27 6.72 3.05 15.16
N LYS A 28 7.72 3.71 14.55
CA LYS A 28 7.71 5.16 14.30
C LYS A 28 6.78 5.56 13.14
N ILE A 29 6.44 4.61 12.26
CA ILE A 29 5.58 4.81 11.09
C ILE A 29 4.16 4.37 11.41
N THR A 30 3.97 3.19 12.01
CA THR A 30 2.64 2.66 12.33
C THR A 30 2.67 1.71 13.52
N SER A 31 1.56 1.62 14.24
CA SER A 31 1.29 0.57 15.24
C SER A 31 0.35 -0.52 14.71
N ASN A 32 -0.13 -0.40 13.48
CA ASN A 32 -1.07 -1.34 12.90
C ASN A 32 -0.34 -2.48 12.18
N ALA A 33 -0.56 -3.73 12.62
CA ALA A 33 0.14 -4.90 12.08
C ALA A 33 -0.06 -5.12 10.56
N LYS A 34 -1.24 -4.80 10.02
CA LYS A 34 -1.52 -4.94 8.58
C LYS A 34 -0.74 -3.91 7.76
N ILE A 35 -0.64 -2.68 8.26
CA ILE A 35 0.17 -1.63 7.65
C ILE A 35 1.66 -1.98 7.76
N SER A 36 2.12 -2.47 8.92
CA SER A 36 3.50 -2.96 9.08
C SER A 36 3.81 -4.07 8.07
N ALA A 37 2.89 -5.02 7.87
CA ALA A 37 3.04 -6.08 6.86
C ALA A 37 3.08 -5.53 5.43
N ALA A 38 2.31 -4.48 5.11
CA ALA A 38 2.38 -3.80 3.82
C ALA A 38 3.73 -3.09 3.61
N ILE A 39 4.29 -2.47 4.64
CA ILE A 39 5.62 -1.85 4.57
C ILE A 39 6.70 -2.93 4.43
N SER A 40 6.62 -4.03 5.18
CA SER A 40 7.50 -5.19 4.96
C SER A 40 7.38 -5.74 3.54
N ALA A 41 6.17 -5.77 2.96
CA ALA A 41 5.97 -6.23 1.60
C ALA A 41 6.81 -5.42 0.59
N LEU A 42 6.95 -4.09 0.79
CA LEU A 42 7.79 -3.20 -0.03
C LEU A 42 9.27 -3.63 -0.03
N GLU A 43 9.80 -4.06 1.12
CA GLU A 43 11.18 -4.59 1.21
C GLU A 43 11.34 -5.80 0.30
N THR A 44 10.33 -6.66 0.26
CA THR A 44 10.41 -7.92 -0.49
C THR A 44 10.41 -7.73 -2.01
N VAL A 45 10.13 -6.52 -2.49
CA VAL A 45 10.17 -6.10 -3.90
C VAL A 45 11.13 -4.93 -4.13
N ASP A 46 12.11 -4.76 -3.23
CA ASP A 46 13.22 -3.82 -3.33
C ASP A 46 12.81 -2.33 -3.44
N ARG A 47 11.65 -1.95 -2.87
CA ARG A 47 11.18 -0.55 -2.80
C ARG A 47 11.81 0.23 -1.64
N ASN A 48 13.13 0.16 -1.56
CA ASN A 48 13.94 0.86 -0.55
C ASN A 48 13.84 2.39 -0.66
N ASP A 49 13.54 2.89 -1.86
CA ASP A 49 13.26 4.32 -2.10
C ASP A 49 12.01 4.78 -1.32
N VAL A 50 10.92 4.01 -1.36
CA VAL A 50 9.69 4.32 -0.62
C VAL A 50 9.93 4.23 0.87
N ILE A 51 10.62 3.17 1.33
CA ILE A 51 10.94 2.96 2.74
C ILE A 51 11.80 4.10 3.29
N ALA A 52 12.79 4.58 2.52
CA ALA A 52 13.61 5.71 2.91
C ALA A 52 12.78 6.99 3.08
N ILE A 53 11.83 7.26 2.17
CA ILE A 53 10.92 8.41 2.27
C ILE A 53 10.05 8.29 3.53
N LEU A 54 9.43 7.14 3.75
CA LEU A 54 8.62 6.87 4.96
C LEU A 54 9.43 7.02 6.25
N SER A 55 10.73 6.71 6.22
CA SER A 55 11.62 6.74 7.39
C SER A 55 12.20 8.11 7.69
N GLY A 56 12.05 9.10 6.80
CA GLY A 56 12.53 10.47 7.03
C GLY A 56 13.32 11.10 5.90
N ARG A 57 13.59 10.40 4.79
CA ARG A 57 14.13 11.02 3.56
C ARG A 57 12.99 11.73 2.79
N ASN A 58 12.36 12.66 3.47
CA ASN A 58 11.25 13.45 2.97
C ASN A 58 11.42 14.92 3.42
N SER A 59 10.47 15.79 3.03
CA SER A 59 10.55 17.24 3.25
C SER A 59 10.61 17.66 4.73
N THR A 60 10.23 16.77 5.66
CA THR A 60 10.18 17.06 7.09
C THR A 60 11.37 16.50 7.87
N GLY A 61 12.18 15.62 7.26
CA GLY A 61 13.25 14.92 7.97
C GLY A 61 12.77 13.93 9.03
N LYS A 62 11.46 13.65 9.11
CA LYS A 62 10.84 12.80 10.14
C LYS A 62 10.06 11.64 9.50
N PRO A 63 9.86 10.52 10.22
CA PRO A 63 9.02 9.44 9.74
C PRO A 63 7.60 9.91 9.39
N ILE A 64 7.08 9.42 8.26
CA ILE A 64 5.69 9.63 7.84
C ILE A 64 4.83 8.62 8.59
N ARG A 65 3.84 9.06 9.35
CA ARG A 65 2.93 8.12 10.03
C ARG A 65 1.92 7.55 9.04
N VAL A 66 1.54 6.28 9.19
CA VAL A 66 0.56 5.61 8.32
C VAL A 66 -0.52 4.95 9.17
N MET A 67 -1.78 5.25 8.89
CA MET A 67 -2.92 4.69 9.64
C MET A 67 -4.19 4.59 8.81
N PHE A 68 -5.07 3.66 9.21
CA PHE A 68 -6.44 3.62 8.70
C PHE A 68 -7.29 4.73 9.34
N ARG A 69 -8.16 5.35 8.54
CA ARG A 69 -9.08 6.38 9.01
C ARG A 69 -10.32 6.44 8.13
N ASN A 70 -11.46 6.77 8.71
CA ASN A 70 -12.62 7.18 7.94
C ASN A 70 -12.31 8.49 7.22
N LEU A 71 -12.19 8.48 5.90
CA LEU A 71 -11.81 9.67 5.13
C LEU A 71 -12.99 10.61 4.85
N ALA A 72 -14.23 10.16 5.06
CA ALA A 72 -15.41 11.00 4.92
C ALA A 72 -15.39 12.20 5.88
N ILE A 73 -14.73 12.07 7.04
CA ILE A 73 -14.56 13.17 8.01
C ILE A 73 -13.73 14.34 7.46
N TYR A 74 -12.97 14.10 6.39
CA TYR A 74 -12.17 15.11 5.68
C TYR A 74 -12.82 15.53 4.34
N GLY A 75 -14.06 15.10 4.07
CA GLY A 75 -14.74 15.34 2.79
C GLY A 75 -14.23 14.47 1.63
N CYS A 76 -13.37 13.49 1.90
CA CYS A 76 -12.74 12.63 0.90
C CYS A 76 -13.48 11.28 0.79
N THR A 77 -14.77 11.31 0.44
CA THR A 77 -15.65 10.12 0.49
C THR A 77 -15.34 9.05 -0.57
N GLN A 78 -14.61 9.42 -1.61
CA GLN A 78 -14.23 8.52 -2.72
C GLN A 78 -12.72 8.25 -2.77
N CYS A 79 -12.00 8.62 -1.71
CA CYS A 79 -10.56 8.52 -1.66
C CYS A 79 -10.14 7.18 -1.07
N GLU A 80 -9.18 6.52 -1.71
CA GLU A 80 -8.56 5.29 -1.22
C GLU A 80 -7.53 5.61 -0.12
N ALA A 81 -6.78 6.69 -0.32
CA ALA A 81 -5.82 7.24 0.63
C ALA A 81 -5.58 8.74 0.34
N PHE A 82 -4.96 9.43 1.29
CA PHE A 82 -4.32 10.73 1.04
C PHE A 82 -3.21 11.02 2.06
N THR A 83 -2.30 11.89 1.66
CA THR A 83 -1.24 12.42 2.52
C THR A 83 -1.60 13.81 3.04
N ALA A 84 -1.45 14.02 4.34
CA ALA A 84 -1.69 15.31 4.97
C ALA A 84 -0.54 15.74 5.88
N LYS A 85 -0.40 17.06 5.96
CA LYS A 85 0.49 17.72 6.91
C LYS A 85 -0.31 18.11 8.14
N THR A 86 0.13 17.65 9.31
CA THR A 86 -0.46 18.07 10.59
C THR A 86 -0.12 19.52 10.89
N ARG A 87 -0.85 20.14 11.83
CA ARG A 87 -0.54 21.49 12.33
C ARG A 87 0.88 21.60 12.89
N GLY A 88 1.41 20.51 13.45
CA GLY A 88 2.79 20.43 13.95
C GLY A 88 3.85 20.24 12.87
N GLY A 89 3.44 20.16 11.59
CA GLY A 89 4.34 20.00 10.45
C GLY A 89 4.70 18.55 10.11
N ASP A 90 4.27 17.57 10.91
CA ASP A 90 4.50 16.15 10.64
C ASP A 90 3.60 15.63 9.51
N LEU A 91 4.07 14.62 8.78
CA LEU A 91 3.33 14.00 7.69
C LEU A 91 2.57 12.75 8.14
N VAL A 92 1.38 12.56 7.58
CA VAL A 92 0.55 11.38 7.81
C VAL A 92 -0.06 10.93 6.49
N ILE A 93 0.07 9.64 6.19
CA ILE A 93 -0.70 8.94 5.16
C ILE A 93 -1.92 8.33 5.84
N TYR A 94 -3.09 8.76 5.42
CA TYR A 94 -4.35 8.13 5.80
C TYR A 94 -4.80 7.19 4.70
N ILE A 95 -5.04 5.93 5.04
CA ILE A 95 -5.68 4.96 4.16
C ILE A 95 -7.13 4.83 4.60
N ASN A 96 -8.07 4.78 3.65
CA ASN A 96 -9.47 4.64 3.98
C ASN A 96 -9.72 3.34 4.74
N GLU A 97 -10.50 3.42 5.81
CA GLU A 97 -10.71 2.30 6.71
C GLU A 97 -11.50 1.15 6.10
N GLU A 98 -12.21 1.41 5.00
CA GLU A 98 -12.86 0.37 4.20
C GLU A 98 -11.86 -0.62 3.58
N HIS A 99 -10.57 -0.26 3.47
CA HIS A 99 -9.51 -1.13 2.94
C HIS A 99 -8.75 -1.91 4.02
N LYS A 100 -9.27 -2.00 5.25
CA LYS A 100 -8.62 -2.78 6.33
C LYS A 100 -8.43 -4.26 5.97
N ASP A 101 -9.30 -4.81 5.13
CA ASP A 101 -9.27 -6.19 4.65
C ASP A 101 -8.49 -6.36 3.34
N ALA A 102 -8.04 -5.28 2.71
CA ALA A 102 -7.36 -5.31 1.43
C ALA A 102 -6.07 -6.18 1.47
N PRO A 103 -5.68 -6.78 0.33
CA PRO A 103 -4.38 -7.43 0.19
C PRO A 103 -3.23 -6.49 0.58
N VAL A 104 -2.20 -7.03 1.24
CA VAL A 104 -1.08 -6.24 1.74
C VAL A 104 -0.31 -5.57 0.60
N GLU A 105 -0.25 -6.22 -0.57
CA GLU A 105 0.35 -5.70 -1.79
C GLU A 105 -0.35 -4.44 -2.29
N THR A 106 -1.69 -4.41 -2.23
CA THR A 106 -2.45 -3.22 -2.65
C THR A 106 -2.31 -2.08 -1.63
N LEU A 107 -2.26 -2.38 -0.33
CA LEU A 107 -1.97 -1.37 0.69
C LEU A 107 -0.56 -0.80 0.51
N ALA A 108 0.41 -1.64 0.18
CA ALA A 108 1.78 -1.22 -0.12
C ALA A 108 1.83 -0.30 -1.35
N CYS A 109 1.00 -0.54 -2.37
CA CYS A 109 0.88 0.33 -3.54
C CYS A 109 0.32 1.71 -3.17
N LEU A 110 -0.76 1.77 -2.38
CA LEU A 110 -1.28 3.04 -1.85
C LEU A 110 -0.22 3.79 -1.03
N ILE A 111 0.51 3.10 -0.15
CA ILE A 111 1.60 3.71 0.62
C ILE A 111 2.72 4.24 -0.30
N ALA A 112 3.08 3.50 -1.34
CA ALA A 112 4.09 3.91 -2.31
C ALA A 112 3.66 5.15 -3.11
N HIS A 113 2.38 5.25 -3.47
CA HIS A 113 1.78 6.44 -4.08
C HIS A 113 1.91 7.64 -3.13
N GLU A 114 1.30 7.50 -1.96
CA GLU A 114 1.12 8.58 -0.99
C GLU A 114 2.43 9.10 -0.44
N SER A 115 3.44 8.25 -0.32
CA SER A 115 4.80 8.67 0.06
C SER A 115 5.35 9.79 -0.84
N GLN A 116 4.94 9.87 -2.12
CA GLN A 116 5.45 10.86 -3.08
C GLN A 116 4.89 12.27 -2.86
N HIS A 117 3.78 12.43 -2.13
CA HIS A 117 3.18 13.74 -1.83
C HIS A 117 3.85 14.46 -0.66
N HIS A 118 5.01 13.98 -0.20
CA HIS A 118 5.70 14.57 0.93
C HIS A 118 6.14 16.03 0.68
N THR A 119 6.27 16.46 -0.57
CA THR A 119 6.64 17.85 -0.92
C THR A 119 5.47 18.82 -0.96
N PHE A 120 4.22 18.34 -1.10
CA PHE A 120 3.01 19.18 -1.26
C PHE A 120 3.16 20.23 -2.36
N THR A 121 3.80 19.87 -3.47
CA THR A 121 3.94 20.82 -4.60
C THR A 121 2.61 21.02 -5.33
N ASN A 122 1.66 20.08 -5.21
CA ASN A 122 0.36 20.13 -5.86
C ASN A 122 0.48 20.25 -7.39
N THR A 123 1.47 19.54 -7.95
CA THR A 123 1.78 19.55 -9.39
C THR A 123 1.40 18.23 -10.06
N ARG A 124 1.09 18.29 -11.36
CA ARG A 124 0.93 17.08 -12.20
C ARG A 124 2.19 16.23 -12.25
N ALA A 125 3.37 16.85 -12.09
CA ALA A 125 4.63 16.14 -11.99
C ALA A 125 4.73 15.31 -10.70
N GLU A 126 4.23 15.82 -9.57
CA GLU A 126 4.15 15.07 -8.31
C GLU A 126 3.20 13.89 -8.42
N GLU A 127 1.99 14.10 -8.96
CA GLU A 127 1.05 12.99 -9.24
C GLU A 127 1.65 11.96 -10.18
N LEU A 128 2.35 12.39 -11.24
CA LEU A 128 2.98 11.45 -12.16
C LEU A 128 4.01 10.58 -11.44
N ARG A 129 4.81 11.15 -10.53
CA ARG A 129 5.75 10.37 -9.70
C ARG A 129 4.99 9.40 -8.78
N ALA A 130 3.89 9.85 -8.16
CA ALA A 130 3.04 9.03 -7.30
C ALA A 130 2.46 7.81 -8.04
N TRP A 131 1.81 8.04 -9.17
CA TRP A 131 1.26 6.99 -10.03
C TRP A 131 2.32 6.02 -10.58
N VAL A 132 3.49 6.53 -10.98
CA VAL A 132 4.60 5.67 -11.42
C VAL A 132 5.14 4.83 -10.25
N SER A 133 5.29 5.41 -9.06
CA SER A 133 5.72 4.70 -7.85
C SER A 133 4.75 3.58 -7.49
N GLU A 134 3.45 3.86 -7.52
CA GLU A 134 2.39 2.88 -7.28
C GLU A 134 2.45 1.73 -8.29
N THR A 135 2.44 2.07 -9.59
CA THR A 135 2.38 1.07 -10.67
C THR A 135 3.62 0.18 -10.72
N THR A 136 4.80 0.76 -10.49
CA THR A 136 6.06 0.00 -10.45
C THR A 136 6.11 -0.95 -9.25
N THR A 137 5.54 -0.54 -8.10
CA THR A 137 5.34 -1.42 -6.93
C THR A 137 4.46 -2.60 -7.28
N TRP A 138 3.27 -2.34 -7.82
CA TRP A 138 2.34 -3.41 -8.18
C TRP A 138 2.94 -4.39 -9.18
N ASN A 139 3.60 -3.87 -10.22
CA ASN A 139 4.28 -4.70 -11.21
C ASN A 139 5.36 -5.59 -10.58
N ALA A 140 6.07 -5.10 -9.57
CA ALA A 140 7.08 -5.90 -8.86
C ALA A 140 6.43 -7.02 -8.05
N PHE A 141 5.32 -6.76 -7.35
CA PHE A 141 4.55 -7.80 -6.65
C PHE A 141 4.04 -8.88 -7.61
N VAL A 142 3.43 -8.49 -8.73
CA VAL A 142 2.90 -9.43 -9.73
C VAL A 142 4.01 -10.25 -10.40
N ARG A 143 5.19 -9.64 -10.66
CA ARG A 143 6.36 -10.39 -11.16
C ARG A 143 6.82 -11.45 -10.17
N LYS A 144 6.85 -11.11 -8.88
CA LYS A 144 7.28 -12.03 -7.82
C LYS A 144 6.27 -13.14 -7.55
N ASN A 145 4.99 -12.79 -7.50
CA ASN A 145 3.90 -13.73 -7.32
C ASN A 145 2.70 -13.33 -8.19
N ARG A 146 2.49 -14.05 -9.29
CA ARG A 146 1.39 -13.76 -10.23
C ARG A 146 0.01 -13.98 -9.61
N SER A 147 -0.12 -14.77 -8.54
CA SER A 147 -1.43 -15.08 -7.94
C SER A 147 -2.12 -13.85 -7.35
N VAL A 148 -1.35 -12.85 -6.91
CA VAL A 148 -1.88 -11.60 -6.32
C VAL A 148 -2.76 -10.82 -7.30
N ALA A 149 -2.47 -10.92 -8.61
CA ALA A 149 -3.23 -10.27 -9.66
C ALA A 149 -4.64 -10.88 -9.88
N TYR A 150 -4.90 -12.07 -9.34
CA TYR A 150 -6.18 -12.77 -9.52
C TYR A 150 -7.07 -12.74 -8.27
N LEU A 151 -6.63 -12.07 -7.21
CA LEU A 151 -7.45 -11.89 -6.00
C LEU A 151 -8.70 -11.05 -6.35
N ASN A 152 -9.86 -11.50 -5.85
CA ASN A 152 -11.12 -10.78 -6.08
C ASN A 152 -11.28 -9.63 -5.09
N HIS A 153 -10.59 -8.53 -5.34
CA HIS A 153 -10.68 -7.30 -4.53
C HIS A 153 -10.73 -6.06 -5.43
N PRO A 154 -11.53 -5.02 -5.11
CA PRO A 154 -11.62 -3.79 -5.91
C PRO A 154 -10.25 -3.14 -6.17
N LEU A 155 -9.43 -2.97 -5.14
CA LEU A 155 -8.07 -2.45 -5.28
C LEU A 155 -7.20 -3.27 -6.25
N VAL A 156 -7.28 -4.60 -6.22
CA VAL A 156 -6.52 -5.45 -7.16
C VAL A 156 -6.96 -5.20 -8.61
N LYS A 157 -8.25 -4.99 -8.84
CA LYS A 157 -8.78 -4.64 -10.18
C LYS A 157 -8.26 -3.27 -10.62
N ARG A 158 -8.22 -2.29 -9.72
CA ARG A 158 -7.66 -0.96 -9.95
C ARG A 158 -6.17 -1.05 -10.32
N GLU A 159 -5.36 -1.70 -9.49
CA GLU A 159 -3.92 -1.86 -9.73
C GLU A 159 -3.62 -2.55 -11.07
N ASN A 160 -4.36 -3.62 -11.38
CA ASN A 160 -4.26 -4.31 -12.66
C ASN A 160 -4.62 -3.42 -13.85
N TYR A 161 -5.61 -2.54 -13.71
CA TYR A 161 -5.99 -1.59 -14.76
C TYR A 161 -4.87 -0.59 -15.04
N ILE A 162 -4.29 0.01 -13.99
CA ILE A 162 -3.23 1.02 -14.12
C ILE A 162 -1.95 0.38 -14.66
N SER A 163 -1.58 -0.81 -14.17
CA SER A 163 -0.46 -1.59 -14.69
C SER A 163 -0.57 -1.85 -16.19
N LYS A 164 -1.77 -2.23 -16.68
CA LYS A 164 -2.02 -2.42 -18.12
C LYS A 164 -1.83 -1.14 -18.93
N LEU A 165 -2.08 0.05 -18.38
CA LEU A 165 -1.80 1.32 -19.05
C LEU A 165 -0.30 1.59 -19.12
N TYR A 166 0.43 1.29 -18.04
CA TYR A 166 1.86 1.54 -17.92
C TYR A 166 2.73 0.60 -18.75
N VAL A 167 2.37 -0.68 -18.91
CA VAL A 167 3.19 -1.64 -19.68
C VAL A 167 3.02 -1.53 -21.20
N ARG A 168 2.07 -0.72 -21.68
CA ARG A 168 1.93 -0.41 -23.12
C ARG A 168 3.08 0.49 -23.58
N GLN A 169 3.26 0.60 -24.91
CA GLN A 169 4.16 1.60 -25.47
C GLN A 169 3.82 2.98 -24.89
N ASN A 170 4.84 3.76 -24.54
CA ASN A 170 4.72 5.07 -23.89
C ASN A 170 3.98 5.04 -22.54
N GLY A 171 4.26 4.04 -21.69
CA GLY A 171 3.63 3.85 -20.38
C GLY A 171 3.50 5.11 -19.50
N VAL A 172 4.58 5.87 -19.37
CA VAL A 172 4.58 7.14 -18.61
C VAL A 172 3.63 8.16 -19.23
N ASP A 173 3.57 8.24 -20.56
CA ASP A 173 2.66 9.15 -21.26
C ASP A 173 1.21 8.73 -21.10
N ASN A 174 0.92 7.42 -21.04
CA ASN A 174 -0.42 6.90 -20.77
C ASN A 174 -0.89 7.31 -19.36
N ILE A 175 -0.01 7.25 -18.36
CA ILE A 175 -0.30 7.74 -17.01
C ILE A 175 -0.49 9.27 -17.02
N ARG A 176 0.36 10.02 -17.73
CA ARG A 176 0.20 11.47 -17.85
C ARG A 176 -1.15 11.84 -18.49
N GLN A 177 -1.60 11.09 -19.48
CA GLN A 177 -2.91 11.28 -20.11
C GLN A 177 -4.06 10.90 -19.16
N LEU A 178 -3.91 9.83 -18.36
CA LEU A 178 -4.88 9.46 -17.34
C LEU A 178 -5.05 10.61 -16.33
N ILE A 179 -3.94 11.16 -15.83
CA ILE A 179 -3.95 12.31 -14.91
C ILE A 179 -4.62 13.51 -15.58
N ALA A 180 -4.24 13.85 -16.82
CA ALA A 180 -4.76 15.02 -17.53
C ALA A 180 -6.27 14.94 -17.84
N LYS A 181 -6.84 13.73 -17.95
CA LYS A 181 -8.26 13.50 -18.23
C LYS A 181 -9.12 13.34 -16.97
N ASN A 182 -8.51 13.11 -15.81
CA ASN A 182 -9.24 12.91 -14.56
C ASN A 182 -9.63 14.28 -13.94
N PRO A 183 -10.94 14.56 -13.76
CA PRO A 183 -11.40 15.84 -13.20
C PRO A 183 -10.83 16.16 -11.81
N VAL A 184 -10.47 15.14 -11.01
CA VAL A 184 -9.86 15.31 -9.69
C VAL A 184 -8.56 16.11 -9.77
N TYR A 185 -7.81 15.97 -10.87
CA TYR A 185 -6.51 16.61 -11.07
C TYR A 185 -6.58 17.88 -11.93
N ALA A 186 -7.78 18.37 -12.26
CA ALA A 186 -7.95 19.50 -13.16
C ALA A 186 -7.25 20.78 -12.66
N ASN A 187 -7.21 20.97 -11.34
CA ASN A 187 -6.68 22.16 -10.68
C ASN A 187 -5.19 22.05 -10.29
N LEU A 188 -4.50 20.97 -10.65
CA LEU A 188 -3.07 20.83 -10.36
C LEU A 188 -2.24 21.72 -11.29
N GLU A 189 -1.18 22.30 -10.72
CA GLU A 189 -0.18 23.05 -11.47
C GLU A 189 0.50 22.12 -12.50
N LYS A 190 0.78 22.65 -13.70
CA LYS A 190 1.31 21.86 -14.81
C LYS A 190 2.77 21.46 -14.62
#